data_AF-G5DZV6-F1
#
_entry.id   AF-G5DZV6-F1
#
_cell.length_a   1.000
_cell.length_b   1.000
_cell.length_c   1.000
_cell.angle_alpha   90.00
_cell.angle_beta   90.00
_cell.angle_gamma   90.00
#
_symmetry.space_group_name_H-M   'P 1'
#
loop_
_entity.id
_entity.type
_entity.pdbx_description
1 polymer ?
#
loop_
_entity_poly.entity_id
_entity_poly.type
_entity_poly.pdbx_seq_one_letter_code
_entity_poly.pdbx_strand_id
1 'polypeptide(L)'
;TGGLQSDVTCQVCHVSMTIDPFWDISLDLPGSSTPFWPLSPGSDSGVVNGESHISGTTTLTDCLRRFTRPEHLGSSAKIKCSGCHSYQESTKQLTMKKLPIVACFHLKRFEHSAKLRRKITTYVSPLELDMTPFMASSKESRMNGRY
;
A
#
# COMPACT_ATOMS: atom_id res chain seq x y z
N THR A 1 15.34 0.26 15.25
CA THR A 1 14.06 -0.19 14.68
C THR A 1 13.56 0.90 13.73
N GLY A 2 12.74 0.56 12.75
CA GLY A 2 12.02 1.54 11.94
C GLY A 2 10.76 2.05 12.67
N GLY A 3 10.13 3.08 12.12
CA GLY A 3 8.81 3.58 12.55
C GLY A 3 7.88 3.73 11.36
N LEU A 4 6.76 3.03 11.37
CA LEU A 4 5.72 3.05 10.34
C LEU A 4 4.57 3.92 10.84
N GLN A 5 4.20 4.93 10.07
CA GLN A 5 3.08 5.82 10.36
C GLN A 5 1.82 5.32 9.62
N SER A 6 0.75 5.08 10.37
CA SER A 6 -0.57 4.76 9.86
C SER A 6 -1.51 5.96 10.07
N ASP A 7 -1.90 6.59 8.97
CA ASP A 7 -2.88 7.67 8.98
C ASP A 7 -4.26 7.12 8.61
N VAL A 8 -5.27 7.37 9.44
CA VAL A 8 -6.67 7.07 9.15
C VAL A 8 -7.40 8.38 8.98
N THR A 9 -7.85 8.67 7.76
CA THR A 9 -8.57 9.91 7.44
C THR A 9 -10.06 9.62 7.36
N CYS A 10 -10.82 10.17 8.30
CA CYS A 10 -12.27 10.21 8.21
C CYS A 10 -12.66 11.09 7.03
N GLN A 11 -13.57 10.62 6.19
CA GLN A 11 -14.01 11.38 5.01
C GLN A 11 -14.81 12.64 5.34
N VAL A 12 -15.17 12.86 6.60
CA VAL A 12 -16.00 13.98 7.04
C VAL A 12 -15.21 15.07 7.76
N CYS A 13 -14.26 14.74 8.64
CA CYS A 13 -13.74 15.74 9.58
C CYS A 13 -12.24 15.72 9.90
N HIS A 14 -11.63 14.59 10.25
CA HIS A 14 -10.27 14.59 10.81
C HIS A 14 -9.45 13.36 10.41
N VAL A 15 -8.13 13.52 10.52
CA VAL A 15 -7.14 12.44 10.42
C VAL A 15 -6.69 12.02 11.82
N SER A 16 -6.58 10.72 12.07
CA SER A 16 -5.85 10.17 13.21
C SER A 16 -4.56 9.50 12.72
N MET A 17 -3.55 9.49 13.57
CA MET A 17 -2.22 8.98 13.25
C MET A 17 -1.72 8.07 14.38
N THR A 18 -1.18 6.91 14.00
CA THR A 18 -0.46 6.00 14.90
C THR A 18 0.92 5.71 14.34
N ILE A 19 1.91 5.53 15.22
CA ILE A 19 3.28 5.15 14.83
C ILE A 19 3.63 3.81 15.47
N ASP A 20 3.85 2.81 14.62
CA ASP A 20 4.17 1.46 15.03
C ASP A 20 5.64 1.14 14.73
N PRO A 21 6.38 0.48 15.65
CA PRO A 21 7.73 0.00 15.34
C PRO A 21 7.66 -1.13 14.31
N PHE A 22 8.61 -1.17 13.37
CA PHE A 22 8.72 -2.28 12.41
C PHE A 22 10.15 -2.80 12.27
N TRP A 23 10.25 -4.04 11.79
CA TRP A 23 11.50 -4.78 11.56
C TRP A 23 11.68 -5.15 10.09
N ASP A 24 10.59 -5.43 9.39
CA ASP A 24 10.53 -5.63 7.95
C ASP A 24 9.35 -4.88 7.32
N ILE A 25 9.41 -4.72 6.01
CA ILE A 25 8.32 -4.24 5.18
C ILE A 25 7.90 -5.37 4.25
N SER A 26 6.74 -5.93 4.51
CA SER A 26 6.17 -7.02 3.73
C SER A 26 5.37 -6.48 2.53
N LEU A 27 5.89 -6.68 1.31
CA LEU A 27 5.39 -6.09 0.07
C LEU A 27 4.62 -7.08 -0.79
N ASP A 28 3.45 -6.66 -1.27
CA ASP A 28 2.66 -7.39 -2.26
C ASP A 28 3.25 -7.24 -3.67
N LEU A 29 3.21 -8.30 -4.46
CA LEU A 29 3.75 -8.35 -5.81
C LEU A 29 2.64 -8.39 -6.87
N PRO A 30 2.88 -7.86 -8.08
CA PRO A 30 1.98 -8.08 -9.20
C PRO A 30 1.92 -9.55 -9.59
N GLY A 31 0.74 -9.97 -10.04
CA GLY A 31 0.34 -11.37 -10.16
C GLY A 31 -0.27 -11.95 -8.88
N SER A 32 -0.29 -11.22 -7.76
CA SER A 32 -1.07 -11.66 -6.61
C SER A 32 -2.57 -11.73 -6.93
N SER A 33 -3.25 -12.72 -6.37
CA SER A 33 -4.71 -12.86 -6.31
C SER A 33 -5.43 -11.64 -5.71
N THR A 34 -4.71 -10.76 -4.98
CA THR A 34 -5.24 -9.44 -4.63
C THR A 34 -5.22 -8.54 -5.87
N PRO A 35 -6.38 -8.08 -6.36
CA PRO A 35 -6.45 -7.25 -7.56
C PRO A 35 -5.53 -6.03 -7.42
N PHE A 36 -4.66 -5.83 -8.41
CA PHE A 36 -3.68 -4.73 -8.47
C PHE A 36 -4.32 -3.39 -8.93
N TRP A 37 -5.64 -3.25 -8.77
CA TRP A 37 -6.48 -2.22 -9.40
C TRP A 37 -7.21 -1.35 -8.33
N PRO A 38 -7.80 -0.17 -8.66
CA PRO A 38 -8.41 0.20 -9.94
C PRO A 38 -7.44 0.95 -10.87
N LEU A 39 -7.17 0.39 -12.06
CA LEU A 39 -7.12 1.24 -13.25
C LEU A 39 -8.50 1.89 -13.42
N SER A 40 -8.48 3.06 -14.03
CA SER A 40 -9.59 3.90 -14.44
C SER A 40 -10.92 3.17 -14.75
N PRO A 41 -12.07 3.79 -14.47
CA PRO A 41 -13.38 3.21 -14.76
C PRO A 41 -13.54 3.00 -16.27
N GLY A 42 -13.63 1.75 -16.72
CA GLY A 42 -13.84 1.46 -18.14
C GLY A 42 -13.67 0.02 -18.63
N SER A 43 -13.26 -0.96 -17.82
CA SER A 43 -13.21 -2.36 -18.26
C SER A 43 -14.08 -3.25 -17.39
N ASP A 44 -15.13 -3.75 -18.04
CA ASP A 44 -16.15 -4.67 -17.56
C ASP A 44 -15.59 -5.94 -16.90
N SER A 45 -16.40 -6.53 -16.03
CA SER A 45 -16.12 -7.74 -15.27
C SER A 45 -16.07 -8.96 -16.19
N GLY A 46 -14.91 -9.23 -16.77
CA GLY A 46 -14.61 -10.46 -17.49
C GLY A 46 -13.69 -11.36 -16.67
N VAL A 47 -14.15 -12.57 -16.37
CA VAL A 47 -13.31 -13.66 -15.87
C VAL A 47 -12.35 -14.04 -17.01
N VAL A 48 -11.18 -13.41 -17.09
CA VAL A 48 -10.15 -13.77 -18.08
C VAL A 48 -9.15 -14.74 -17.46
N ASN A 49 -9.36 -16.02 -17.79
CA ASN A 49 -8.29 -17.00 -17.91
C ASN A 49 -7.20 -16.46 -18.85
N GLY A 50 -5.93 -16.63 -18.45
CA GLY A 50 -4.79 -16.60 -19.36
C GLY A 50 -4.32 -15.20 -19.80
N GLU A 51 -3.07 -14.89 -19.45
CA GLU A 51 -2.18 -13.99 -20.20
C GLU A 51 -2.75 -12.66 -20.70
N SER A 52 -2.66 -11.63 -19.85
CA SER A 52 -2.35 -10.25 -20.28
C SER A 52 -1.81 -9.47 -19.09
N HIS A 53 -0.67 -9.92 -18.58
CA HIS A 53 0.13 -9.11 -17.68
C HIS A 53 0.80 -8.05 -18.55
N ILE A 54 0.57 -6.77 -18.27
CA ILE A 54 1.30 -5.68 -18.90
C ILE A 54 2.80 -6.02 -18.79
N SER A 55 3.42 -6.13 -19.96
CA SER A 55 4.86 -6.38 -20.15
C SER A 55 5.65 -5.17 -19.67
N GLY A 56 5.76 -5.05 -18.34
CA GLY A 56 6.56 -4.04 -17.67
C GLY A 56 7.34 -4.70 -16.54
N THR A 57 8.64 -4.43 -16.46
CA THR A 57 9.49 -4.86 -15.36
C THR A 57 8.93 -4.30 -14.04
N THR A 58 8.54 -5.18 -13.12
CA THR A 58 8.10 -4.76 -11.78
C THR A 58 9.29 -4.27 -10.98
N THR A 59 9.20 -3.07 -10.40
CA THR A 59 10.25 -2.53 -9.54
C THR A 59 9.83 -2.57 -8.07
N LEU A 60 10.81 -2.56 -7.16
CA LEU A 60 10.58 -2.42 -5.72
C LEU A 60 9.90 -1.08 -5.38
N THR A 61 10.19 -0.04 -6.17
CA THR A 61 9.53 1.27 -6.10
C THR A 61 8.03 1.14 -6.36
N ASP A 62 7.60 0.31 -7.30
CA ASP A 62 6.16 0.06 -7.56
C ASP A 62 5.50 -0.64 -6.39
N CYS A 63 6.18 -1.65 -5.83
CA CYS A 63 5.71 -2.37 -4.65
C CYS A 63 5.57 -1.44 -3.44
N LEU A 64 6.55 -0.54 -3.22
CA LEU A 64 6.52 0.46 -2.15
C LEU A 64 5.43 1.49 -2.37
N ARG A 65 5.25 1.97 -3.61
CA ARG A 65 4.16 2.87 -3.97
C ARG A 65 2.80 2.25 -3.65
N ARG A 66 2.63 0.95 -3.91
CA ARG A 66 1.41 0.22 -3.55
C ARG A 66 1.26 0.10 -2.03
N PHE A 67 2.34 -0.25 -1.33
CA PHE A 67 2.34 -0.37 0.14
C PHE A 67 1.96 0.95 0.84
N THR A 68 2.42 2.10 0.32
CA THR A 68 2.11 3.42 0.89
C THR A 68 0.90 4.11 0.25
N ARG A 69 0.16 3.43 -0.62
CA ARG A 69 -1.01 4.02 -1.29
C ARG A 69 -2.16 4.20 -0.28
N PRO A 70 -2.89 5.33 -0.32
CA PRO A 70 -4.14 5.42 0.41
C PRO A 70 -5.12 4.33 -0.07
N GLU A 71 -5.67 3.59 0.87
CA GLU A 71 -6.71 2.58 0.63
C GLU A 71 -8.02 3.00 1.31
N HIS A 72 -9.13 2.85 0.62
CA HIS A 72 -10.45 3.07 1.19
C HIS A 72 -10.89 1.80 1.93
N LEU A 73 -11.27 1.92 3.20
CA LEU A 73 -11.62 0.77 4.02
C LEU A 73 -12.97 0.14 3.64
N GLY A 74 -13.82 0.88 2.94
CA GLY A 74 -15.12 0.40 2.47
C GLY A 74 -16.22 0.49 3.53
N SER A 75 -17.46 0.31 3.07
CA SER A 75 -18.67 0.46 3.89
C SER A 75 -18.81 -0.62 4.98
N SER A 76 -18.18 -1.78 4.80
CA SER A 76 -18.15 -2.88 5.77
C SER A 76 -17.12 -2.73 6.89
N ALA A 77 -16.18 -1.79 6.76
CA ALA A 77 -15.11 -1.55 7.73
C ALA A 77 -15.07 -0.09 8.21
N LYS A 78 -16.25 0.52 8.41
CA LYS A 78 -16.36 1.87 8.98
C LYS A 78 -15.69 1.96 10.35
N ILE A 79 -15.02 3.07 10.61
CA ILE A 79 -14.37 3.34 11.90
C ILE A 79 -15.20 4.36 12.67
N LYS A 80 -15.34 4.14 13.98
CA LYS A 80 -15.98 5.12 14.86
C LYS A 80 -15.10 6.37 14.95
N CYS A 81 -15.53 7.43 14.30
CA CYS A 81 -14.82 8.70 14.29
C CYS A 81 -15.03 9.43 15.61
N SER A 82 -13.94 9.92 16.21
CA SER A 82 -14.00 10.66 17.47
C SER A 82 -14.68 12.02 17.34
N GLY A 83 -14.52 12.70 16.19
CA GLY A 83 -15.15 13.99 15.91
C GLY A 83 -16.63 13.88 15.48
N CYS A 84 -17.00 12.88 14.67
CA CYS A 84 -18.38 12.70 14.23
C CYS A 84 -19.25 11.91 15.22
N HIS A 85 -18.64 11.32 16.26
CA HIS A 85 -19.27 10.41 17.22
C HIS A 85 -20.08 9.25 16.60
N SER A 86 -19.75 8.87 15.37
CA SER A 86 -20.48 7.90 14.55
C SER A 86 -19.52 7.11 13.66
N TYR A 87 -19.99 6.00 13.10
CA TYR A 87 -19.21 5.17 12.18
C TYR A 87 -19.15 5.81 10.80
N GLN A 88 -17.94 6.15 10.38
CA GLN A 88 -17.69 6.84 9.12
C GLN A 88 -16.82 5.99 8.20
N GLU A 89 -17.01 6.20 6.90
CA GLU A 89 -16.05 5.71 5.93
C GLU A 89 -14.74 6.47 6.08
N SER A 90 -13.63 5.78 5.83
CA SER A 90 -12.30 6.31 6.07
C SER A 90 -11.32 5.75 5.05
N THR A 91 -10.27 6.51 4.79
CA THR A 91 -9.10 6.02 4.08
C THR A 91 -7.98 5.75 5.07
N LYS A 92 -7.19 4.71 4.81
CA LYS A 92 -5.97 4.40 5.55
C LYS A 92 -4.77 4.60 4.64
N GLN A 93 -3.70 5.16 5.14
CA GLN A 93 -2.44 5.26 4.41
C GLN A 93 -1.27 4.95 5.31
N LEU A 94 -0.35 4.13 4.81
CA LEU A 94 0.92 3.87 5.47
C LEU A 94 2.01 4.77 4.86
N THR A 95 2.88 5.31 5.71
CA THR A 95 4.12 5.98 5.31
C THR A 95 5.22 5.65 6.30
N MET A 96 6.47 5.84 5.91
CA MET A 96 7.59 5.60 6.80
C MET A 96 7.84 6.88 7.62
N LYS A 97 7.77 6.82 8.95
CA LYS A 97 8.16 7.95 9.81
C LYS A 97 9.66 7.98 10.03
N LYS A 98 10.26 6.79 10.13
CA LYS A 98 11.70 6.59 10.35
C LYS A 98 12.16 5.32 9.65
N LEU A 99 13.21 5.41 8.84
CA LEU A 99 13.88 4.24 8.29
C LEU A 99 14.86 3.64 9.31
N PRO A 100 14.96 2.30 9.40
CA PRO A 100 16.08 1.67 10.06
C PRO A 100 17.37 1.86 9.24
N ILE A 101 18.53 1.73 9.89
CA ILE A 101 19.85 1.74 9.21
C ILE A 101 19.92 0.62 8.16
N VAL A 102 19.33 -0.53 8.48
CA VAL A 102 19.17 -1.67 7.57
C VAL A 102 17.68 -1.94 7.38
N ALA A 103 17.17 -1.73 6.17
CA ALA A 103 15.79 -2.01 5.82
C ALA A 103 15.64 -3.43 5.25
N CYS A 104 14.76 -4.23 5.84
CA CYS A 104 14.42 -5.55 5.35
C CYS A 104 13.11 -5.50 4.55
N PHE A 105 13.13 -5.99 3.31
CA PHE A 105 11.94 -6.11 2.46
C PHE A 105 11.58 -7.57 2.27
N HIS A 106 10.42 -7.97 2.78
CA HIS A 106 9.87 -9.30 2.55
C HIS A 106 8.91 -9.25 1.35
N LEU A 107 9.31 -9.87 0.24
CA LEU A 107 8.42 -9.99 -0.92
C LEU A 107 7.44 -11.14 -0.68
N LYS A 108 6.14 -10.86 -0.58
CA LYS A 108 5.09 -11.86 -0.35
C LYS A 108 4.86 -12.73 -1.59
N ARG A 109 5.80 -13.65 -1.83
CA ARG A 109 5.82 -14.50 -3.03
C ARG A 109 4.93 -15.74 -2.92
N PHE A 110 4.40 -16.05 -1.76
CA PHE A 110 3.62 -17.26 -1.56
C PHE A 110 2.15 -16.92 -1.39
N GLU A 111 1.33 -17.48 -2.27
CA GLU A 111 -0.12 -17.36 -2.20
C GLU A 111 -0.70 -18.71 -1.79
N HIS A 112 -1.63 -18.67 -0.85
CA HIS A 112 -2.31 -19.85 -0.35
C HIS A 112 -3.79 -19.54 -0.13
N SER A 113 -4.64 -20.22 -0.87
CA SER A 113 -6.09 -20.24 -0.72
C SER A 113 -6.59 -21.69 -0.79
N ALA A 114 -7.88 -21.91 -0.51
CA ALA A 114 -8.48 -23.24 -0.57
C ALA A 114 -8.33 -23.94 -1.94
N LYS A 115 -8.14 -23.16 -3.02
CA LYS A 115 -8.06 -23.68 -4.40
C LYS A 115 -6.71 -23.46 -5.07
N LEU A 116 -5.86 -22.58 -4.53
CA LEU A 116 -4.63 -22.15 -5.19
C LEU A 116 -3.49 -22.08 -4.20
N ARG A 117 -2.39 -22.77 -4.52
CA ARG A 117 -1.10 -22.61 -3.88
C ARG A 117 -0.05 -22.38 -4.95
N ARG A 118 0.60 -21.21 -4.95
CA ARG A 118 1.66 -20.92 -5.92
C ARG A 118 2.74 -20.01 -5.37
N LYS A 119 3.87 -20.01 -6.06
CA LYS A 119 4.96 -19.04 -5.89
C LYS A 119 4.91 -17.99 -7.00
N ILE A 120 4.96 -16.71 -6.63
CA ILE A 120 5.16 -15.58 -7.54
C ILE A 120 6.65 -15.50 -7.87
N THR A 121 6.99 -15.80 -9.11
CA THR A 121 8.37 -15.83 -9.62
C THR A 121 8.80 -14.54 -10.30
N THR A 122 7.93 -13.53 -10.34
CA THR A 122 8.20 -12.21 -10.94
C THR A 122 9.52 -11.64 -10.43
N TYR A 123 10.40 -11.27 -11.35
CA TYR A 123 11.63 -10.55 -11.05
C TYR A 123 11.29 -9.16 -10.52
N VAL A 124 12.02 -8.70 -9.50
CA VAL A 124 11.84 -7.38 -8.90
C VAL A 124 13.20 -6.71 -8.85
N SER A 125 13.39 -5.64 -9.61
CA SER A 125 14.58 -4.78 -9.53
C SER A 125 14.41 -3.80 -8.35
N PRO A 126 15.47 -3.48 -7.58
CA PRO A 126 16.52 -2.60 -8.09
C PRO A 126 17.94 -2.90 -7.56
N LEU A 127 18.93 -2.15 -8.06
CA LEU A 127 20.28 -2.06 -7.48
C LEU A 127 20.37 -0.93 -6.44
N GLU A 128 19.65 0.18 -6.66
CA GLU A 128 19.60 1.36 -5.79
C GLU A 128 18.15 1.77 -5.53
N LEU A 129 17.87 2.33 -4.35
CA LEU A 129 16.51 2.66 -3.92
C LEU A 129 16.46 3.99 -3.16
N ASP A 130 15.73 4.96 -3.69
CA ASP A 130 15.38 6.18 -2.97
C ASP A 130 14.09 5.96 -2.17
N MET A 131 14.19 6.03 -0.84
CA MET A 131 13.06 5.87 0.07
C MET A 131 12.35 7.19 0.38
N THR A 132 12.91 8.34 0.00
CA THR A 132 12.39 9.68 0.27
C THR A 132 10.90 9.82 -0.11
N PRO A 133 10.43 9.34 -1.28
CA PRO A 133 9.03 9.49 -1.68
C PRO A 133 8.03 8.78 -0.77
N PHE A 134 8.49 7.81 0.03
CA PHE A 134 7.66 6.99 0.90
C PHE A 134 7.71 7.45 2.37
N MET A 135 8.46 8.52 2.65
CA MET A 135 8.55 9.13 3.98
C MET A 135 7.33 10.01 4.29
N ALA A 136 6.90 10.04 5.56
CA ALA A 136 5.81 10.89 6.03
C ALA A 136 6.04 12.38 5.77
N SER A 137 7.29 12.85 5.90
CA SER A 137 7.69 14.24 5.61
C SER A 137 7.44 14.64 4.16
N SER A 138 7.65 13.73 3.21
CA SER A 138 7.40 13.97 1.79
C SER A 138 5.91 14.12 1.49
N LYS A 139 5.04 13.42 2.23
CA LYS A 139 3.58 13.60 2.15
C LYS A 139 3.18 14.98 2.68
N GLU A 140 3.72 15.39 3.82
CA GLU A 140 3.47 16.71 4.42
C GLU A 140 3.88 17.86 3.48
N SER A 141 5.05 17.76 2.85
CA SER A 141 5.52 18.78 1.89
C SER A 141 4.60 18.94 0.69
N ARG A 142 4.08 17.83 0.14
CA ARG A 142 3.13 17.85 -0.98
C ARG A 142 1.79 18.47 -0.60
N MET A 143 1.33 18.23 0.63
CA MET A 143 0.09 18.82 1.13
C MET A 143 0.24 20.31 1.45
N ASN A 144 1.45 20.75 1.78
CA ASN A 144 1.77 22.13 2.16
C ASN A 144 2.31 23.00 1.01
N GLY A 145 2.34 22.49 -0.23
CA GLY A 145 2.64 23.28 -1.43
C GLY A 145 4.05 23.88 -1.52
N ARG A 146 5.04 23.33 -0.81
CA ARG A 146 6.42 23.82 -0.87
C ARG A 146 7.21 23.06 -1.94
N TYR A 147 7.42 23.70 -3.09
CA TYR A 147 8.41 23.37 -4.12
C TYR A 147 9.43 24.50 -4.21
#